data_AF-A0A2D8AQX9-F1
#
_entry.id   AF-A0A2D8AQX9-F1
#
_cell.length_a   1.000
_cell.length_b   1.000
_cell.length_c   1.000
_cell.angle_alpha   90.00
_cell.angle_beta   90.00
_cell.angle_gamma   90.00
#
_symmetry.space_group_name_H-M   'P 1'
#
loop_
_entity.id
_entity.type
_entity.pdbx_description
1 polymer ?
#
loop_
_entity_poly.entity_id
_entity_poly.type
_entity_poly.pdbx_seq_one_letter_code
_entity_poly.pdbx_strand_id
1 'polypeptide(L)'
;MENLDKLLKNLKKSGIVIPDYVEAAMRKVDIEDFTEHDASGFYEDRPVVFLENLNGGVKTISAPHMIVTMLHNLELANAKHVVVLGAKGGYLSAIIAHILGEDGTVTVIDPSIDVISQLSRNLRGYPTVSCHTSDKLDSGKLKSLSRVLVTGQIEALPEWLSNGIEEDGFAIAPVGDRNSQRLLKIEKQGSELFETDLGGVIFGPVDIVDSEYDIPSPEEMAELIEQVIEMMSFSGIIEDNVKSELFDLVAELRLLPDDLPPPSEMETPSEHPMMKLMMEKGEWFVRIWPIVHGIMGNRIASYGSPDDYDETGHTDFVP
;
A
#
# COMPACT_ATOMS: atom_id res chain seq x y z
N MET A 1 -13.98 0.20 21.24
CA MET A 1 -13.19 -0.42 22.33
C MET A 1 -13.23 -1.95 22.29
N GLU A 2 -14.41 -2.58 22.27
CA GLU A 2 -14.55 -4.05 22.23
C GLU A 2 -13.91 -4.72 20.99
N ASN A 3 -14.02 -4.09 19.81
CA ASN A 3 -13.40 -4.61 18.58
C ASN A 3 -11.86 -4.58 18.61
N LEU A 4 -11.28 -3.50 19.14
CA LEU A 4 -9.82 -3.38 19.29
C LEU A 4 -9.27 -4.41 20.29
N ASP A 5 -9.98 -4.65 21.40
CA ASP A 5 -9.59 -5.68 22.37
C ASP A 5 -9.58 -7.08 21.75
N LYS A 6 -10.59 -7.39 20.93
CA LYS A 6 -10.66 -8.63 20.18
C LYS A 6 -9.49 -8.75 19.19
N LEU A 7 -9.21 -7.69 18.42
CA LEU A 7 -8.09 -7.62 17.48
C LEU A 7 -6.76 -7.91 18.18
N LEU A 8 -6.41 -7.12 19.20
CA LEU A 8 -5.13 -7.25 19.92
C LEU A 8 -4.96 -8.62 20.55
N LYS A 9 -6.05 -9.19 21.10
CA LYS A 9 -6.05 -10.56 21.64
C LYS A 9 -5.78 -11.61 20.55
N ASN A 10 -6.35 -11.45 19.36
CA ASN A 10 -6.13 -12.37 18.25
C ASN A 10 -4.69 -12.27 17.74
N LEU A 11 -4.15 -11.06 17.55
CA LEU A 11 -2.75 -10.86 17.14
C LEU A 11 -1.77 -11.54 18.11
N LYS A 12 -1.96 -11.33 19.43
CA LYS A 12 -1.15 -11.99 20.47
C LYS A 12 -1.24 -13.52 20.40
N LYS A 13 -2.44 -14.07 20.17
CA LYS A 13 -2.63 -15.53 20.01
C LYS A 13 -1.93 -16.09 18.78
N SER A 14 -1.81 -15.30 17.72
CA SER A 14 -1.09 -15.66 16.49
C SER A 14 0.43 -15.54 16.62
N GLY A 15 0.95 -15.19 17.80
CA GLY A 15 2.40 -15.08 18.06
C GLY A 15 3.00 -13.69 17.78
N ILE A 16 2.18 -12.69 17.44
CA ILE A 16 2.66 -11.33 17.21
C ILE A 16 2.99 -10.67 18.55
N VAL A 17 4.23 -10.20 18.68
CA VAL A 17 4.70 -9.48 19.86
C VAL A 17 4.17 -8.06 19.81
N ILE A 18 3.34 -7.69 20.79
CA ILE A 18 2.80 -6.33 20.93
C ILE A 18 3.40 -5.70 22.19
N PRO A 19 4.33 -4.75 22.07
CA PRO A 19 4.83 -4.02 23.23
C PRO A 19 3.72 -3.22 23.93
N ASP A 20 3.78 -3.13 25.26
CA ASP A 20 2.75 -2.44 26.05
C ASP A 20 2.57 -0.98 25.65
N TYR A 21 3.66 -0.29 25.30
CA TYR A 21 3.60 1.11 24.84
C TYR A 21 2.93 1.24 23.47
N VAL A 22 3.08 0.25 22.57
CA VAL A 22 2.39 0.20 21.28
C VAL A 22 0.90 -0.03 21.49
N GLU A 23 0.53 -1.01 22.31
CA GLU A 23 -0.86 -1.28 22.65
C GLU A 23 -1.53 -0.05 23.29
N ALA A 24 -0.85 0.62 24.22
CA ALA A 24 -1.37 1.83 24.86
C ALA A 24 -1.61 2.96 23.84
N ALA A 25 -0.71 3.13 22.86
CA ALA A 25 -0.87 4.13 21.81
C ALA A 25 -2.00 3.78 20.84
N MET A 26 -2.14 2.52 20.43
CA MET A 26 -3.27 2.07 19.59
C MET A 26 -4.63 2.26 20.27
N ARG A 27 -4.69 2.27 21.61
CA ARG A 27 -5.91 2.58 22.37
C ARG A 27 -6.24 4.08 22.44
N LYS A 28 -5.28 4.95 22.08
CA LYS A 28 -5.41 6.41 22.11
C LYS A 28 -5.69 7.02 20.74
N VAL A 29 -5.29 6.34 19.68
CA VAL A 29 -5.47 6.77 18.29
C VAL A 29 -6.61 5.98 17.68
N ASP A 30 -7.69 6.66 17.29
CA ASP A 30 -8.79 6.01 16.59
C ASP A 30 -8.47 5.90 15.10
N ILE A 31 -8.59 4.71 14.52
CA ILE A 31 -8.36 4.50 13.08
C ILE A 31 -9.39 5.25 12.23
N GLU A 32 -10.60 5.44 12.75
CA GLU A 32 -11.70 6.13 12.06
C GLU A 32 -11.39 7.62 11.81
N ASP A 33 -10.46 8.23 12.56
CA ASP A 33 -10.00 9.60 12.32
C ASP A 33 -9.11 9.74 11.07
N PHE A 34 -8.63 8.62 10.50
CA PHE A 34 -7.64 8.61 9.42
C PHE A 34 -8.17 8.09 8.08
N THR A 35 -9.46 7.75 8.01
CA THR A 35 -10.11 7.33 6.77
C THR A 35 -11.58 7.76 6.73
N GLU A 36 -12.05 8.18 5.55
CA GLU A 36 -13.48 8.42 5.27
C GLU A 36 -14.18 7.15 4.71
N HIS A 37 -13.41 6.07 4.50
CA HIS A 37 -13.90 4.77 4.02
C HIS A 37 -14.24 3.84 5.20
N ASP A 38 -14.79 2.66 4.88
CA ASP A 38 -15.10 1.66 5.90
C ASP A 38 -13.84 1.14 6.60
N ALA A 39 -13.72 1.44 7.90
CA ALA A 39 -12.63 0.99 8.76
C ALA A 39 -12.86 -0.40 9.38
N SER A 40 -14.01 -1.04 9.15
CA SER A 40 -14.36 -2.31 9.81
C SER A 40 -13.31 -3.41 9.60
N GLY A 41 -12.74 -3.47 8.38
CA GLY A 41 -11.68 -4.42 8.02
C GLY A 41 -10.41 -4.29 8.88
N PHE A 42 -10.13 -3.13 9.46
CA PHE A 42 -9.00 -2.94 10.37
C PHE A 42 -9.10 -3.88 11.58
N TYR A 43 -10.30 -4.04 12.14
CA TYR A 43 -10.54 -4.89 13.31
C TYR A 43 -10.48 -6.39 12.98
N GLU A 44 -10.42 -6.73 11.70
CA GLU A 44 -10.22 -8.09 11.16
C GLU A 44 -8.77 -8.31 10.68
N ASP A 45 -7.85 -7.43 11.06
CA ASP A 45 -6.45 -7.46 10.65
C ASP A 45 -6.23 -7.30 9.14
N ARG A 46 -6.97 -6.41 8.49
CA ARG A 46 -6.84 -6.10 7.06
C ARG A 46 -6.40 -4.66 6.82
N PRO A 47 -5.71 -4.38 5.70
CA PRO A 47 -5.48 -3.01 5.26
C PRO A 47 -6.81 -2.28 5.01
N VAL A 48 -6.81 -0.96 5.23
CA VAL A 48 -8.00 -0.12 5.03
C VAL A 48 -7.66 1.01 4.07
N VAL A 49 -8.53 1.26 3.10
CA VAL A 49 -8.37 2.36 2.14
C VAL A 49 -8.49 3.69 2.88
N PHE A 50 -7.63 4.66 2.57
CA PHE A 50 -7.77 6.04 3.07
C PHE A 50 -7.83 7.08 1.95
N LEU A 51 -7.39 6.72 0.75
CA LEU A 51 -7.42 7.60 -0.41
C LEU A 51 -7.60 6.75 -1.66
N GLU A 52 -8.52 7.20 -2.50
CA GLU A 52 -8.74 6.70 -3.86
C GLU A 52 -8.77 7.92 -4.78
N ASN A 53 -7.97 7.91 -5.85
CA ASN A 53 -7.96 8.98 -6.83
C ASN A 53 -8.84 8.63 -8.05
N LEU A 54 -9.10 9.62 -8.92
CA LEU A 54 -9.97 9.45 -10.09
C LEU A 54 -9.40 8.48 -11.14
N ASN A 55 -8.09 8.20 -11.09
CA ASN A 55 -7.40 7.27 -11.99
C ASN A 55 -7.38 5.83 -11.43
N GLY A 56 -8.07 5.57 -10.31
CA GLY A 56 -8.11 4.25 -9.67
C GLY A 56 -6.90 3.96 -8.78
N GLY A 57 -6.02 4.92 -8.53
CA GLY A 57 -4.94 4.77 -7.56
C GLY A 57 -5.51 4.66 -6.15
N VAL A 58 -5.20 3.57 -5.44
CA VAL A 58 -5.68 3.29 -4.09
C VAL A 58 -4.52 3.27 -3.10
N LYS A 59 -4.63 4.06 -2.03
CA LYS A 59 -3.71 4.00 -0.89
C LYS A 59 -4.40 3.46 0.35
N THR A 60 -3.67 2.60 1.06
CA THR A 60 -4.16 1.93 2.26
C THR A 60 -3.32 2.24 3.48
N ILE A 61 -3.99 2.25 4.63
CA ILE A 61 -3.39 2.09 5.95
C ILE A 61 -3.09 0.59 6.11
N SER A 62 -1.89 0.26 6.56
CA SER A 62 -1.45 -1.14 6.74
C SER A 62 -2.35 -1.91 7.71
N ALA A 63 -2.38 -3.24 7.53
CA ALA A 63 -3.00 -4.14 8.49
C ALA A 63 -2.37 -4.00 9.90
N PRO A 64 -3.15 -4.14 10.98
CA PRO A 64 -2.68 -4.09 12.36
C PRO A 64 -1.45 -4.96 12.69
N HIS A 65 -1.37 -6.21 12.21
CA HIS A 65 -0.19 -7.04 12.47
C HIS A 65 1.08 -6.39 11.94
N MET A 66 1.00 -5.79 10.75
CA MET A 66 2.13 -5.16 10.10
C MET A 66 2.52 -3.87 10.81
N ILE A 67 1.53 -3.08 11.24
CA ILE A 67 1.74 -1.89 12.08
C ILE A 67 2.49 -2.25 13.35
N VAL A 68 2.03 -3.28 14.07
CA VAL A 68 2.66 -3.72 15.31
C VAL A 68 4.07 -4.26 15.06
N THR A 69 4.26 -5.07 14.02
CA THR A 69 5.58 -5.60 13.63
C THR A 69 6.57 -4.48 13.32
N MET A 70 6.17 -3.47 12.55
CA MET A 70 7.03 -2.31 12.26
C MET A 70 7.37 -1.53 13.53
N LEU A 71 6.37 -1.22 14.37
CA LEU A 71 6.59 -0.46 15.61
C LEU A 71 7.43 -1.21 16.64
N HIS A 72 7.26 -2.53 16.74
CA HIS A 72 8.06 -3.37 17.62
C HIS A 72 9.55 -3.31 17.26
N ASN A 73 9.87 -3.37 15.97
CA ASN A 73 11.24 -3.36 15.47
C ASN A 73 11.84 -1.94 15.39
N LEU A 74 11.03 -0.88 15.46
CA LEU A 74 11.50 0.51 15.34
C LEU A 74 12.18 1.04 16.61
N GLU A 75 12.15 0.29 17.72
CA GLU A 75 12.86 0.60 18.96
C GLU A 75 12.59 2.03 19.49
N LEU A 76 11.32 2.45 19.47
CA LEU A 76 10.91 3.83 19.73
C LEU A 76 11.27 4.36 21.13
N ALA A 77 11.51 3.48 22.10
CA ALA A 77 11.89 3.89 23.47
C ALA A 77 13.17 4.74 23.53
N ASN A 78 14.06 4.60 22.55
CA ASN A 78 15.32 5.35 22.48
C ASN A 78 15.30 6.47 21.43
N ALA A 79 14.18 6.66 20.73
CA ALA A 79 14.08 7.61 19.64
C ALA A 79 13.62 8.98 20.15
N LYS A 80 14.19 10.05 19.57
CA LYS A 80 13.69 11.43 19.76
C LYS A 80 13.09 12.01 18.47
N HIS A 81 13.48 11.45 17.33
CA HIS A 81 13.02 11.88 16.03
C HIS A 81 12.86 10.67 15.13
N VAL A 82 11.69 10.55 14.51
CA VAL A 82 11.37 9.47 13.58
C VAL A 82 10.97 10.07 12.24
N VAL A 83 11.57 9.59 11.16
CA VAL A 83 11.17 9.92 9.79
C VAL A 83 10.31 8.81 9.23
N VAL A 84 9.16 9.16 8.67
CA VAL A 84 8.24 8.23 8.01
C VAL A 84 8.17 8.59 6.52
N LEU A 85 8.61 7.70 5.64
CA LEU A 85 8.48 7.81 4.19
C LEU A 85 7.26 7.00 3.72
N GLY A 86 6.30 7.66 3.07
CA GLY A 86 4.97 7.12 2.78
C GLY A 86 4.02 7.39 3.96
N ALA A 87 2.98 8.17 3.72
CA ALA A 87 2.20 8.76 4.79
C ALA A 87 1.09 7.85 5.36
N LYS A 88 0.61 6.89 4.56
CA LYS A 88 -0.41 5.88 4.95
C LYS A 88 -1.55 6.41 5.84
N GLY A 89 -2.23 7.44 5.38
CA GLY A 89 -3.36 8.07 6.06
C GLY A 89 -2.99 8.85 7.33
N GLY A 90 -1.77 8.72 7.86
CA GLY A 90 -1.27 9.43 9.04
C GLY A 90 -1.42 8.65 10.35
N TYR A 91 -2.14 7.53 10.33
CA TYR A 91 -2.44 6.73 11.53
C TYR A 91 -1.17 6.23 12.24
N LEU A 92 -0.21 5.70 11.46
CA LEU A 92 1.04 5.21 12.02
C LEU A 92 1.88 6.34 12.62
N SER A 93 1.91 7.50 11.97
CA SER A 93 2.60 8.70 12.45
C SER A 93 1.97 9.24 13.73
N ALA A 94 0.64 9.18 13.86
CA ALA A 94 -0.08 9.53 15.08
C ALA A 94 0.25 8.56 16.23
N ILE A 95 0.34 7.26 15.98
CA ILE A 95 0.79 6.28 16.97
C ILE A 95 2.22 6.59 17.44
N ILE A 96 3.14 6.81 16.49
CA ILE A 96 4.54 7.14 16.82
C ILE A 96 4.60 8.42 17.64
N ALA A 97 3.86 9.46 17.26
CA ALA A 97 3.82 10.72 18.00
C ALA A 97 3.32 10.54 19.44
N HIS A 98 2.30 9.69 19.67
CA HIS A 98 1.87 9.34 21.03
C HIS A 98 2.94 8.62 21.85
N ILE A 99 3.71 7.73 21.22
CA ILE A 99 4.77 6.97 21.89
C ILE A 99 5.94 7.88 22.26
N LEU A 100 6.33 8.79 21.37
CA LEU A 100 7.42 9.73 21.58
C LEU A 100 7.09 10.85 22.59
N GLY A 101 5.80 11.24 22.69
CA GLY A 101 5.36 12.31 23.56
C GLY A 101 5.78 13.71 23.09
N GLU A 102 5.69 14.70 23.98
CA GLU A 102 5.90 16.12 23.65
C GLU A 102 7.36 16.46 23.32
N ASP A 103 8.32 15.68 23.81
CA ASP A 103 9.76 15.91 23.62
C ASP A 103 10.30 15.30 22.31
N GLY A 104 9.48 14.49 21.62
CA GLY A 104 9.86 13.86 20.37
C GLY A 104 9.20 14.50 19.15
N THR A 105 9.69 14.15 17.97
CA THR A 105 9.16 14.67 16.71
C THR A 105 9.00 13.56 15.67
N VAL A 106 7.99 13.71 14.81
CA VAL A 106 7.75 12.84 13.65
C VAL A 106 7.77 13.70 12.39
N THR A 107 8.57 13.30 11.41
CA THR A 107 8.58 13.93 10.09
C THR A 107 8.02 12.95 9.07
N VAL A 108 6.86 13.26 8.51
CA VAL A 108 6.21 12.47 7.47
C VAL A 108 6.55 13.06 6.11
N ILE A 109 6.98 12.21 5.19
CA ILE A 109 7.37 12.57 3.84
C ILE A 109 6.59 11.67 2.88
N ASP A 110 5.95 12.26 1.89
CA ASP A 110 5.23 11.53 0.84
C ASP A 110 5.44 12.24 -0.51
N PRO A 111 5.62 11.51 -1.62
CA PRO A 111 5.73 12.13 -2.94
C PRO A 111 4.43 12.84 -3.37
N SER A 112 3.26 12.40 -2.90
CA SER A 112 1.99 12.95 -3.33
C SER A 112 1.55 14.15 -2.49
N ILE A 113 1.36 15.30 -3.16
CA ILE A 113 0.81 16.51 -2.54
C ILE A 113 -0.62 16.32 -2.05
N ASP A 114 -1.42 15.50 -2.73
CA ASP A 114 -2.80 15.23 -2.37
C ASP A 114 -2.87 14.40 -1.08
N VAL A 115 -1.99 13.41 -0.95
CA VAL A 115 -1.82 12.63 0.28
C VAL A 115 -1.43 13.54 1.44
N ILE A 116 -0.41 14.40 1.28
CA ILE A 116 0.03 15.32 2.33
C ILE A 116 -1.06 16.32 2.73
N SER A 117 -1.84 16.81 1.75
CA SER A 117 -2.93 17.76 1.99
C SER A 117 -4.06 17.12 2.80
N GLN A 118 -4.40 15.86 2.52
CA GLN A 118 -5.34 15.09 3.33
C GLN A 118 -4.81 14.86 4.75
N LEU A 119 -3.55 14.39 4.84
CA LEU A 119 -2.89 14.06 6.11
C LEU A 119 -2.85 15.24 7.08
N SER A 120 -2.53 16.42 6.54
CA SER A 120 -2.36 17.63 7.33
C SER A 120 -3.66 18.06 8.01
N ARG A 121 -4.82 17.54 7.57
CA ARG A 121 -6.11 17.71 8.27
C ARG A 121 -6.26 16.72 9.41
N ASN A 122 -5.98 15.44 9.17
CA ASN A 122 -6.11 14.36 10.15
C ASN A 122 -5.11 14.53 11.31
N LEU A 123 -3.92 15.08 11.03
CA LEU A 123 -2.85 15.24 12.01
C LEU A 123 -2.84 16.58 12.75
N ARG A 124 -3.87 17.44 12.61
CA ARG A 124 -3.91 18.75 13.29
C ARG A 124 -3.83 18.65 14.81
N GLY A 125 -4.27 17.54 15.39
CA GLY A 125 -4.17 17.26 16.83
C GLY A 125 -2.78 16.86 17.32
N TYR A 126 -1.79 16.72 16.43
CA TYR A 126 -0.48 16.17 16.70
C TYR A 126 0.62 17.22 16.48
N PRO A 127 0.90 18.10 17.46
CA PRO A 127 1.81 19.23 17.29
C PRO A 127 3.28 18.82 17.03
N THR A 128 3.63 17.57 17.37
CA THR A 128 4.96 17.00 17.16
C THR A 128 5.13 16.36 15.77
N VAL A 129 4.09 16.38 14.94
CA VAL A 129 4.12 15.80 13.58
C VAL A 129 4.24 16.92 12.55
N SER A 130 5.19 16.77 11.62
CA SER A 130 5.36 17.66 10.47
C SER A 130 5.26 16.86 9.17
N CYS A 131 4.56 17.40 8.17
CA CYS A 131 4.30 16.73 6.90
C CYS A 131 4.93 17.52 5.75
N HIS A 132 5.65 16.83 4.88
CA HIS A 132 6.37 17.44 3.75
C HIS A 132 6.18 16.60 2.49
N THR A 133 6.18 17.25 1.34
CA THR A 133 6.32 16.55 0.06
C THR A 133 7.79 16.31 -0.26
N SER A 134 8.10 15.22 -0.96
CA SER A 134 9.50 14.83 -1.27
C SER A 134 10.30 15.91 -2.01
N ASP A 135 9.65 16.70 -2.87
CA ASP A 135 10.24 17.80 -3.65
C ASP A 135 10.61 19.03 -2.78
N LYS A 136 9.93 19.23 -1.66
CA LYS A 136 10.13 20.37 -0.74
C LYS A 136 11.10 20.06 0.39
N LEU A 137 11.63 18.84 0.41
CA LEU A 137 12.57 18.40 1.42
C LEU A 137 13.96 18.98 1.12
N ASP A 138 14.39 19.93 1.93
CA ASP A 138 15.80 20.31 1.97
C ASP A 138 16.59 19.15 2.61
N SER A 139 17.14 18.27 1.77
CA SER A 139 17.95 17.12 2.19
C SER A 139 19.13 17.52 3.08
N GLY A 140 19.55 18.78 3.05
CA GLY A 140 20.54 19.34 3.95
C GLY A 140 20.09 19.48 5.41
N LYS A 141 18.77 19.50 5.67
CA LYS A 141 18.16 19.68 7.00
C LYS A 141 17.80 18.39 7.72
N LEU A 142 17.58 17.30 6.99
CA LEU A 142 17.33 15.97 7.56
C LEU A 142 18.63 15.17 7.71
N LYS A 143 19.57 15.75 8.45
CA LYS A 143 20.82 15.07 8.85
C LYS A 143 20.62 14.50 10.26
N SER A 144 21.23 13.35 10.53
CA SER A 144 21.14 12.64 11.82
C SER A 144 19.82 11.88 12.01
N LEU A 145 19.52 10.96 11.08
CA LEU A 145 18.30 10.16 11.14
C LEU A 145 18.51 8.93 12.03
N SER A 146 18.04 9.01 13.27
CA SER A 146 18.15 7.90 14.24
C SER A 146 17.24 6.71 13.89
N ARG A 147 16.02 6.98 13.44
CA ARG A 147 15.00 5.98 13.11
C ARG A 147 14.24 6.43 11.87
N VAL A 148 14.25 5.57 10.85
CA VAL A 148 13.52 5.76 9.60
C VAL A 148 12.54 4.61 9.43
N LEU A 149 11.33 4.93 9.02
CA LEU A 149 10.32 3.95 8.65
C LEU A 149 9.81 4.24 7.24
N VAL A 150 10.07 3.33 6.32
CA VAL A 150 9.47 3.37 4.98
C VAL A 150 8.24 2.51 4.98
N THR A 151 7.13 3.04 4.53
CA THR A 151 5.83 2.37 4.58
C THR A 151 5.26 2.08 3.20
N GLY A 152 6.07 2.05 2.16
CA GLY A 152 5.73 1.53 0.84
C GLY A 152 6.88 0.70 0.27
N GLN A 153 6.60 -0.09 -0.76
CA GLN A 153 7.63 -0.85 -1.46
C GLN A 153 8.63 0.11 -2.12
N ILE A 154 9.91 -0.23 -1.97
CA ILE A 154 11.04 0.42 -2.65
C ILE A 154 11.99 -0.65 -3.18
N GLU A 155 12.69 -0.36 -4.27
CA GLU A 155 13.75 -1.26 -4.78
C GLU A 155 15.02 -1.17 -3.94
N ALA A 156 15.34 0.02 -3.45
CA ALA A 156 16.46 0.31 -2.57
C ALA A 156 16.17 1.59 -1.77
N LEU A 157 16.87 1.79 -0.66
CA LEU A 157 16.77 3.04 0.09
C LEU A 157 17.21 4.23 -0.79
N PRO A 158 16.40 5.31 -0.86
CA PRO A 158 16.82 6.56 -1.48
C PRO A 158 18.14 7.07 -0.91
N GLU A 159 19.01 7.62 -1.77
CA GLU A 159 20.37 8.04 -1.39
C GLU A 159 20.38 9.04 -0.22
N TRP A 160 19.39 9.93 -0.17
CA TRP A 160 19.27 10.90 0.92
C TRP A 160 18.94 10.25 2.27
N LEU A 161 18.23 9.11 2.27
CA LEU A 161 17.97 8.33 3.49
C LEU A 161 19.20 7.56 3.92
N SER A 162 19.82 6.80 3.02
CA SER A 162 21.03 6.01 3.34
C SER A 162 22.18 6.91 3.82
N ASN A 163 22.35 8.08 3.20
CA ASN A 163 23.33 9.07 3.64
C ASN A 163 22.93 9.79 4.94
N GLY A 164 21.63 10.01 5.15
CA GLY A 164 21.09 10.76 6.29
C GLY A 164 21.04 9.98 7.60
N ILE A 165 20.98 8.64 7.55
CA ILE A 165 21.05 7.77 8.74
C ILE A 165 22.35 8.04 9.51
N GLU A 166 22.22 8.22 10.83
CA GLU A 166 23.37 8.42 11.73
C GLU A 166 24.02 7.09 12.14
N GLU A 167 25.17 7.18 12.81
CA GLU A 167 25.80 6.01 13.44
C GLU A 167 24.83 5.36 14.43
N ASP A 168 24.71 4.03 14.41
CA ASP A 168 23.75 3.25 15.20
C ASP A 168 22.26 3.57 14.88
N GLY A 169 22.01 4.38 13.85
CA GLY A 169 20.69 4.61 13.28
C GLY A 169 20.30 3.52 12.30
N PHE A 170 19.01 3.40 12.02
CA PHE A 170 18.52 2.42 11.04
C PHE A 170 17.22 2.82 10.35
N ALA A 171 16.98 2.18 9.21
CA ALA A 171 15.71 2.19 8.52
C ALA A 171 15.00 0.83 8.62
N ILE A 172 13.68 0.85 8.73
CA ILE A 172 12.83 -0.31 8.44
C ILE A 172 12.13 -0.05 7.12
N ALA A 173 12.29 -0.92 6.14
CA ALA A 173 11.73 -0.75 4.81
C ALA A 173 11.30 -2.07 4.16
N PRO A 174 10.15 -2.12 3.47
CA PRO A 174 9.83 -3.16 2.51
C PRO A 174 10.70 -2.99 1.26
N VAL A 175 11.67 -3.88 1.07
CA VAL A 175 12.61 -3.83 -0.06
C VAL A 175 12.38 -5.03 -0.97
N GLY A 176 12.29 -4.78 -2.27
CA GLY A 176 12.08 -5.80 -3.30
C GLY A 176 11.29 -5.26 -4.48
N ASP A 177 10.79 -6.16 -5.31
CA ASP A 177 9.95 -5.82 -6.46
C ASP A 177 8.45 -5.93 -6.10
N ARG A 178 7.56 -5.77 -7.08
CA ARG A 178 6.11 -5.84 -6.86
C ARG A 178 5.62 -7.23 -6.39
N ASN A 179 6.36 -8.30 -6.70
CA ASN A 179 5.96 -9.68 -6.48
C ASN A 179 6.64 -10.33 -5.26
N SER A 180 7.82 -9.84 -4.90
CA SER A 180 8.63 -10.41 -3.82
C SER A 180 9.32 -9.29 -3.04
N GLN A 181 8.89 -9.08 -1.81
CA GLN A 181 9.42 -8.07 -0.91
C GLN A 181 9.79 -8.68 0.44
N ARG A 182 10.86 -8.17 1.03
CA ARG A 182 11.30 -8.48 2.39
C ARG A 182 11.22 -7.22 3.23
N LEU A 183 10.72 -7.33 4.45
CA LEU A 183 10.82 -6.24 5.42
C LEU A 183 12.23 -6.28 6.00
N LEU A 184 13.05 -5.27 5.72
CA LEU A 184 14.44 -5.22 6.16
C LEU A 184 14.62 -4.17 7.26
N LYS A 185 15.43 -4.48 8.26
CA LYS A 185 16.08 -3.51 9.14
C LYS A 185 17.48 -3.24 8.59
N ILE A 186 17.73 -1.99 8.19
CA ILE A 186 18.97 -1.57 7.52
C ILE A 186 19.71 -0.62 8.46
N GLU A 187 20.73 -1.13 9.14
CA GLU A 187 21.47 -0.44 10.21
C GLU A 187 22.79 0.12 9.69
N LYS A 188 23.15 1.33 10.12
CA LYS A 188 24.40 1.97 9.72
C LYS A 188 25.48 1.73 10.77
N GLN A 189 26.61 1.17 10.32
CA GLN A 189 27.81 0.99 11.13
C GLN A 189 29.01 1.56 10.34
N GLY A 190 29.50 2.71 10.78
CA GLY A 190 30.49 3.51 10.07
C GLY A 190 29.98 3.97 8.69
N SER A 191 30.67 3.51 7.64
CA SER A 191 30.32 3.81 6.24
C SER A 191 29.48 2.72 5.57
N GLU A 192 29.18 1.64 6.27
CA GLU A 192 28.50 0.46 5.71
C GLU A 192 27.07 0.33 6.25
N LEU A 193 26.21 -0.28 5.45
CA LEU A 193 24.84 -0.62 5.81
C LEU A 193 24.74 -2.14 5.96
N PHE A 194 24.12 -2.58 7.05
CA PHE A 194 23.91 -3.99 7.36
C PHE A 194 22.41 -4.28 7.40
N GLU A 195 22.01 -5.34 6.70
CA GLU A 195 20.61 -5.71 6.57
C GLU A 195 20.28 -6.91 7.47
N THR A 196 19.18 -6.78 8.22
CA THR A 196 18.54 -7.89 8.92
C THR A 196 17.16 -8.11 8.32
N ASP A 197 16.91 -9.33 7.86
CA ASP A 197 15.64 -9.73 7.25
C ASP A 197 14.60 -10.07 8.33
N LEU A 198 13.47 -9.35 8.30
CA LEU A 198 12.36 -9.49 9.24
C LEU A 198 11.18 -10.30 8.68
N GLY A 199 11.28 -10.82 7.45
CA GLY A 199 10.27 -11.67 6.84
C GLY A 199 9.70 -11.15 5.51
N GLY A 200 8.94 -12.01 4.84
CA GLY A 200 8.24 -11.66 3.60
C GLY A 200 7.02 -10.78 3.85
N VAL A 201 6.83 -9.77 3.01
CA VAL A 201 5.72 -8.81 3.11
C VAL A 201 5.21 -8.43 1.74
N ILE A 202 4.03 -7.81 1.68
CA ILE A 202 3.50 -7.17 0.48
C ILE A 202 3.03 -5.77 0.83
N PHE A 203 3.68 -4.78 0.22
CA PHE A 203 3.33 -3.38 0.32
C PHE A 203 3.04 -2.84 -1.09
N GLY A 204 2.05 -1.95 -1.19
CA GLY A 204 1.92 -1.09 -2.35
C GLY A 204 3.10 -0.10 -2.45
N PRO A 205 3.32 0.51 -3.61
CA PRO A 205 4.41 1.45 -3.81
C PRO A 205 4.26 2.70 -2.94
N VAL A 206 5.37 3.43 -2.75
CA VAL A 206 5.36 4.70 -1.98
C VAL A 206 4.59 5.78 -2.73
N ASP A 207 4.73 5.91 -4.05
CA ASP A 207 3.95 6.86 -4.85
C ASP A 207 2.55 6.32 -5.15
N ILE A 208 1.53 7.18 -5.13
CA ILE A 208 0.17 6.80 -5.53
C ILE A 208 0.10 6.57 -7.04
N VAL A 209 0.88 7.31 -7.83
CA VAL A 209 0.92 7.17 -9.28
C VAL A 209 1.35 5.75 -9.67
N ASP A 210 2.32 5.20 -8.94
CA ASP A 210 2.79 3.82 -9.15
C ASP A 210 1.76 2.75 -8.76
N SER A 211 0.69 3.14 -8.04
CA SER A 211 -0.46 2.30 -7.70
C SER A 211 -1.68 2.54 -8.60
N GLU A 212 -1.61 3.52 -9.50
CA GLU A 212 -2.61 3.67 -10.54
C GLU A 212 -2.53 2.44 -11.45
N TYR A 213 -3.67 1.99 -11.95
CA TYR A 213 -3.69 0.90 -12.90
C TYR A 213 -3.03 1.38 -14.20
N ASP A 214 -1.96 0.70 -14.62
CA ASP A 214 -1.53 0.82 -16.00
C ASP A 214 -2.69 0.34 -16.87
N ILE A 215 -3.29 1.28 -17.59
CA ILE A 215 -4.32 0.95 -18.55
C ILE A 215 -3.60 0.17 -19.67
N PRO A 216 -3.88 -1.12 -19.85
CA PRO A 216 -3.13 -1.96 -20.78
C PRO A 216 -3.30 -1.51 -22.23
N SER A 217 -2.47 -2.02 -23.13
CA SER A 217 -2.68 -1.85 -24.57
C SER A 217 -4.06 -2.37 -24.99
N PRO A 218 -4.62 -1.95 -26.15
CA PRO A 218 -5.89 -2.46 -26.64
C PRO A 218 -5.98 -3.99 -26.70
N GLU A 219 -4.88 -4.65 -27.11
CA GLU A 219 -4.83 -6.12 -27.21
C GLU A 219 -4.86 -6.78 -25.83
N GLU A 220 -4.02 -6.32 -24.90
CA GLU A 220 -4.00 -6.82 -23.52
C GLU A 220 -5.36 -6.56 -22.82
N MET A 221 -6.01 -5.43 -23.09
CA MET A 221 -7.34 -5.14 -22.58
C MET A 221 -8.38 -6.12 -23.13
N ALA A 222 -8.30 -6.46 -24.42
CA ALA A 222 -9.18 -7.45 -25.04
C ALA A 222 -9.01 -8.83 -24.39
N GLU A 223 -7.77 -9.27 -24.17
CA GLU A 223 -7.47 -10.53 -23.47
C GLU A 223 -8.01 -10.57 -22.05
N LEU A 224 -7.87 -9.46 -21.29
CA LEU A 224 -8.39 -9.36 -19.94
C LEU A 224 -9.92 -9.44 -19.91
N ILE A 225 -10.60 -8.76 -20.83
CA ILE A 225 -12.06 -8.82 -20.92
C ILE A 225 -12.53 -10.24 -21.28
N GLU A 226 -11.83 -10.94 -22.18
CA GLU A 226 -12.12 -12.36 -22.48
C GLU A 226 -11.99 -13.24 -21.22
N GLN A 227 -10.91 -13.08 -20.44
CA GLN A 227 -10.73 -13.80 -19.17
C GLN A 227 -11.87 -13.51 -18.19
N VAL A 228 -12.33 -12.27 -18.12
CA VAL A 228 -13.48 -11.87 -17.29
C VAL A 228 -14.76 -12.56 -17.76
N ILE A 229 -15.03 -12.58 -19.08
CA ILE A 229 -16.19 -13.29 -19.64
C ILE A 229 -16.14 -14.78 -19.29
N GLU A 230 -14.98 -15.42 -19.41
CA GLU A 230 -14.79 -16.84 -19.06
C GLU A 230 -15.07 -17.11 -17.58
N MET A 231 -14.47 -16.32 -16.70
CA MET A 231 -14.61 -16.49 -15.25
C MET A 231 -16.06 -16.25 -14.77
N MET A 232 -16.72 -15.23 -15.32
CA MET A 232 -18.12 -14.93 -15.00
C MET A 232 -19.09 -15.94 -15.60
N SER A 233 -18.77 -16.50 -16.78
CA SER A 233 -19.55 -17.60 -17.38
C SER A 233 -19.48 -18.86 -16.52
N PHE A 234 -18.33 -19.16 -15.93
CA PHE A 234 -18.17 -20.30 -15.02
C PHE A 234 -18.98 -20.15 -13.73
N SER A 235 -19.12 -18.91 -13.24
CA SER A 235 -19.81 -18.60 -11.99
C SER A 235 -21.32 -18.37 -12.16
N GLY A 236 -21.84 -18.30 -13.40
CA GLY A 236 -23.25 -18.02 -13.70
C GLY A 236 -23.70 -16.60 -13.32
N ILE A 237 -22.76 -15.66 -13.20
CA ILE A 237 -22.98 -14.31 -12.66
C ILE A 237 -23.46 -13.32 -13.73
N ILE A 238 -23.22 -13.61 -15.02
CA ILE A 238 -23.51 -12.69 -16.13
C ILE A 238 -24.77 -13.11 -16.91
N GLU A 239 -25.61 -12.12 -17.21
CA GLU A 239 -26.73 -12.24 -18.16
C GLU A 239 -26.21 -12.27 -19.62
N ASP A 240 -26.88 -13.02 -20.51
CA ASP A 240 -26.43 -13.22 -21.90
C ASP A 240 -26.28 -11.92 -22.72
N ASN A 241 -27.04 -10.87 -22.38
CA ASN A 241 -26.93 -9.53 -22.98
C ASN A 241 -25.57 -8.88 -22.66
N VAL A 242 -25.14 -8.89 -21.39
CA VAL A 242 -23.86 -8.32 -20.95
C VAL A 242 -22.69 -9.09 -21.57
N LYS A 243 -22.84 -10.41 -21.73
CA LYS A 243 -21.85 -11.24 -22.41
C LYS A 243 -21.65 -10.83 -23.87
N SER A 244 -22.74 -10.57 -24.59
CA SER A 244 -22.67 -10.11 -25.99
C SER A 244 -21.97 -8.75 -26.09
N GLU A 245 -22.30 -7.80 -25.22
CA GLU A 245 -21.70 -6.47 -25.22
C GLU A 245 -20.19 -6.50 -24.90
N LEU A 246 -19.75 -7.41 -24.01
CA LEU A 246 -18.33 -7.63 -23.72
C LEU A 246 -17.58 -8.22 -24.92
N PHE A 247 -18.16 -9.19 -25.64
CA PHE A 247 -17.55 -9.72 -26.86
C PHE A 247 -17.48 -8.69 -27.99
N ASP A 248 -18.50 -7.84 -28.12
CA ASP A 248 -18.47 -6.74 -29.09
C ASP A 248 -17.36 -5.72 -28.74
N LEU A 249 -17.16 -5.43 -27.46
CA LEU A 249 -16.06 -4.58 -27.00
C LEU A 249 -14.69 -5.20 -27.31
N VAL A 250 -14.51 -6.50 -27.07
CA VAL A 250 -13.28 -7.23 -27.43
C VAL A 250 -13.01 -7.14 -28.93
N ALA A 251 -14.03 -7.34 -29.76
CA ALA A 251 -13.88 -7.25 -31.21
C ALA A 251 -13.46 -5.84 -31.65
N GLU A 252 -14.04 -4.79 -31.06
CA GLU A 252 -13.70 -3.41 -31.38
C GLU A 252 -12.33 -2.99 -30.87
N LEU A 253 -11.89 -3.50 -29.71
CA LEU A 253 -10.53 -3.32 -29.20
C LEU A 253 -9.49 -3.89 -30.17
N ARG A 254 -9.73 -5.10 -30.69
CA ARG A 254 -8.86 -5.76 -31.69
C ARG A 254 -8.91 -5.12 -33.08
N LEU A 255 -9.82 -4.17 -33.32
CA LEU A 255 -9.83 -3.35 -34.55
C LEU A 255 -9.00 -2.07 -34.40
N LEU A 256 -8.57 -1.73 -33.19
CA LEU A 256 -7.63 -0.64 -32.98
C LEU A 256 -6.23 -1.05 -33.49
N PRO A 257 -5.39 -0.09 -33.92
CA PRO A 257 -4.02 -0.38 -34.35
C PRO A 257 -3.22 -1.22 -33.34
N ASP A 258 -2.62 -2.32 -33.80
CA ASP A 258 -1.83 -3.28 -33.00
C ASP A 258 -0.61 -2.66 -32.30
N ASP A 259 -0.13 -1.51 -32.79
CA ASP A 259 1.05 -0.80 -32.28
C ASP A 259 0.69 0.37 -31.34
N LEU A 260 -0.59 0.50 -30.94
CA LEU A 260 -1.00 1.50 -29.97
C LEU A 260 -0.40 1.18 -28.59
N PRO A 261 0.45 2.08 -28.05
CA PRO A 261 0.98 1.91 -26.72
C PRO A 261 -0.12 2.14 -25.68
N PRO A 262 0.09 1.72 -24.43
CA PRO A 262 -0.75 2.10 -23.30
C PRO A 262 -1.10 3.60 -23.29
N PRO A 263 -2.33 4.01 -22.90
CA PRO A 263 -2.70 5.42 -22.84
C PRO A 263 -1.77 6.28 -21.98
N SER A 264 -1.15 5.70 -20.94
CA SER A 264 -0.17 6.37 -20.06
C SER A 264 1.10 6.83 -20.79
N GLU A 265 1.41 6.24 -21.95
CA GLU A 265 2.56 6.62 -22.77
C GLU A 265 2.27 7.77 -23.77
N MET A 266 1.01 8.21 -23.88
CA MET A 266 0.63 9.34 -24.74
C MET A 266 0.65 10.68 -23.97
N GLU A 267 1.03 11.77 -24.65
CA GLU A 267 0.94 13.14 -24.06
C GLU A 267 -0.48 13.52 -23.63
N THR A 268 -1.50 12.95 -24.29
CA THR A 268 -2.91 13.19 -24.00
C THR A 268 -3.68 11.86 -23.94
N PRO A 269 -3.67 11.17 -22.79
CA PRO A 269 -4.33 9.86 -22.64
C PRO A 269 -5.82 9.88 -23.00
N SER A 270 -6.51 11.01 -22.74
CA SER A 270 -7.92 11.20 -23.11
C SER A 270 -8.21 11.16 -24.62
N GLU A 271 -7.20 11.41 -25.46
CA GLU A 271 -7.35 11.37 -26.92
C GLU A 271 -7.08 9.97 -27.50
N HIS A 272 -6.60 9.03 -26.66
CA HIS A 272 -6.27 7.67 -27.05
C HIS A 272 -7.51 6.96 -27.66
N PRO A 273 -7.39 6.28 -28.83
CA PRO A 273 -8.51 5.64 -29.51
C PRO A 273 -9.32 4.68 -28.63
N MET A 274 -8.64 3.87 -27.82
CA MET A 274 -9.28 3.00 -26.83
C MET A 274 -10.08 3.80 -25.78
N MET A 275 -9.56 4.93 -25.30
CA MET A 275 -10.28 5.74 -24.30
C MET A 275 -11.54 6.36 -24.90
N LYS A 276 -11.48 6.79 -26.17
CA LYS A 276 -12.67 7.25 -26.91
C LYS A 276 -13.68 6.11 -27.09
N LEU A 277 -13.22 4.91 -27.44
CA LEU A 277 -14.06 3.71 -27.55
C LEU A 277 -14.78 3.41 -26.23
N MET A 278 -14.06 3.45 -25.10
CA MET A 278 -14.64 3.24 -23.76
C MET A 278 -15.68 4.32 -23.42
N MET A 279 -15.41 5.59 -23.76
CA MET A 279 -16.37 6.68 -23.57
C MET A 279 -17.62 6.52 -24.46
N GLU A 280 -17.46 6.05 -25.71
CA GLU A 280 -18.57 5.77 -26.63
C GLU A 280 -19.45 4.62 -26.15
N LYS A 281 -18.87 3.60 -25.52
CA LYS A 281 -19.62 2.52 -24.86
C LYS A 281 -20.43 3.00 -23.64
N GLY A 282 -20.10 4.16 -23.07
CA GLY A 282 -20.99 4.90 -22.18
C GLY A 282 -21.37 4.19 -20.87
N GLU A 283 -22.59 4.41 -20.39
CA GLU A 283 -23.04 4.06 -19.03
C GLU A 283 -22.96 2.56 -18.67
N TRP A 284 -23.00 1.64 -19.64
CA TRP A 284 -22.96 0.22 -19.32
C TRP A 284 -21.54 -0.23 -18.93
N PHE A 285 -20.49 0.31 -19.59
CA PHE A 285 -19.10 0.06 -19.22
C PHE A 285 -18.82 0.56 -17.80
N VAL A 286 -19.32 1.73 -17.44
CA VAL A 286 -19.23 2.28 -16.07
C VAL A 286 -19.89 1.35 -15.04
N ARG A 287 -20.94 0.59 -15.41
CA ARG A 287 -21.60 -0.38 -14.51
C ARG A 287 -20.81 -1.66 -14.32
N ILE A 288 -20.10 -2.12 -15.36
CA ILE A 288 -19.28 -3.34 -15.30
C ILE A 288 -17.84 -3.07 -14.84
N TRP A 289 -17.35 -1.82 -14.97
CA TRP A 289 -16.01 -1.41 -14.60
C TRP A 289 -15.65 -1.74 -13.15
N PRO A 290 -16.52 -1.54 -12.14
CA PRO A 290 -16.26 -1.99 -10.78
C PRO A 290 -16.09 -3.51 -10.65
N ILE A 291 -16.72 -4.31 -11.51
CA ILE A 291 -16.59 -5.78 -11.52
C ILE A 291 -15.27 -6.18 -12.17
N VAL A 292 -14.94 -5.60 -13.33
CA VAL A 292 -13.64 -5.76 -13.98
C VAL A 292 -12.52 -5.36 -13.02
N HIS A 293 -12.67 -4.20 -12.37
CA HIS A 293 -11.78 -3.66 -11.33
C HIS A 293 -11.71 -4.57 -10.11
N GLY A 294 -12.82 -5.13 -9.63
CA GLY A 294 -12.84 -6.07 -8.50
C GLY A 294 -12.10 -7.37 -8.81
N ILE A 295 -12.14 -7.84 -10.06
CA ILE A 295 -11.40 -9.01 -10.53
C ILE A 295 -9.90 -8.68 -10.68
N MET A 296 -9.56 -7.50 -11.20
CA MET A 296 -8.19 -6.98 -11.25
C MET A 296 -7.61 -6.77 -9.83
N GLY A 297 -8.39 -6.23 -8.91
CA GLY A 297 -8.04 -5.99 -7.51
C GLY A 297 -7.96 -7.28 -6.70
N ASN A 298 -8.77 -8.30 -7.01
CA ASN A 298 -8.65 -9.62 -6.40
C ASN A 298 -7.36 -10.34 -6.78
N ARG A 299 -6.73 -10.02 -7.93
CA ARG A 299 -5.36 -10.51 -8.16
C ARG A 299 -4.41 -9.97 -7.10
N ILE A 300 -4.55 -8.72 -6.67
CA ILE A 300 -3.74 -8.11 -5.60
C ILE A 300 -4.13 -8.64 -4.20
N ALA A 301 -5.42 -8.89 -3.95
CA ALA A 301 -5.92 -9.40 -2.66
C ALA A 301 -5.81 -10.93 -2.48
N SER A 302 -5.59 -11.69 -3.56
CA SER A 302 -5.51 -13.16 -3.58
C SER A 302 -4.08 -13.71 -3.71
N TYR A 303 -3.04 -12.88 -3.68
CA TYR A 303 -1.65 -13.36 -3.55
C TYR A 303 -1.44 -13.90 -2.13
N GLY A 304 -1.85 -15.16 -1.93
CA GLY A 304 -1.76 -15.84 -0.65
C GLY A 304 -2.55 -17.14 -0.53
N SER A 305 -3.40 -17.50 -1.50
CA SER A 305 -3.87 -18.89 -1.59
C SER A 305 -2.89 -19.69 -2.45
N PRO A 306 -2.16 -20.68 -1.89
CA PRO A 306 -1.48 -21.65 -2.74
C PRO A 306 -2.56 -22.41 -3.52
N ASP A 307 -2.52 -22.34 -4.85
CA ASP A 307 -3.34 -23.16 -5.75
C ASP A 307 -2.88 -24.63 -5.79
N ASP A 308 -1.86 -25.00 -5.01
CA ASP A 308 -1.39 -26.38 -4.89
C ASP A 308 -1.90 -27.01 -3.59
N TYR A 309 -3.05 -27.69 -3.65
CA TYR A 309 -3.24 -28.89 -2.85
C TYR A 309 -2.33 -29.99 -3.41
N ASP A 310 -1.04 -29.89 -3.14
CA ASP A 310 -0.15 -31.03 -3.28
C ASP A 310 -0.31 -31.88 -2.01
N GLU A 311 -1.15 -32.90 -2.10
CA GLU A 311 -1.20 -34.02 -1.15
C GLU A 311 0.13 -34.78 -1.22
N THR A 312 1.20 -34.23 -0.64
CA THR A 312 2.39 -35.01 -0.29
C THR A 312 2.80 -34.71 1.14
N GLY A 313 2.34 -35.60 2.02
CA GLY A 313 2.78 -35.61 3.40
C GLY A 313 4.28 -35.87 3.49
N HIS A 314 5.01 -34.94 4.09
CA HIS A 314 6.28 -35.24 4.72
C HIS A 314 6.28 -34.60 6.11
N THR A 315 6.01 -35.46 7.09
CA THR A 315 6.59 -35.37 8.42
C THR A 315 8.09 -35.16 8.28
N ASP A 316 8.66 -34.14 8.92
CA ASP A 316 9.76 -34.36 9.88
C ASP A 316 10.44 -33.06 10.37
N PHE A 317 10.59 -33.05 11.71
CA PHE A 317 11.55 -32.33 12.56
C PHE A 317 11.46 -30.81 12.80
N VAL A 318 10.94 -30.50 13.98
CA VAL A 318 11.64 -29.67 15.00
C VAL A 318 11.88 -30.61 16.20
N PRO A 319 13.04 -30.56 16.89
CA PRO A 319 13.58 -31.65 17.71
C PRO A 319 12.69 -32.19 18.83
#